data_AF-A0A1V4CYD7-F1
#
_entry.id   AF-A0A1V4CYD7-F1
#
_cell.length_a   1.000
_cell.length_b   1.000
_cell.length_c   1.000
_cell.angle_alpha   90.00
_cell.angle_beta   90.00
_cell.angle_gamma   90.00
#
_symmetry.space_group_name_H-M   'P 1'
#
loop_
_entity.id
_entity.type
_entity.pdbx_description
1 polymer ?
#
loop_
_entity_poly.entity_id
_entity_poly.type
_entity_poly.pdbx_seq_one_letter_code
_entity_poly.pdbx_strand_id
1 'polypeptide(L)'
;MPRRDRTPRFYFSLRSPYSWLAYRQLRDDHPEVANAITWRPFWEPDARSQLMLERAGGGFPYAAMSRAKHLYILQDVRRLCAERGLKPAWPVDRDPVWEVPHLAHLAAVDEGKGPEFVERVYRARWEEGRDICAPATIAEVAAELGLPEDRLAGAADDDELRERGVEALLRVDADGVFGVPFFIHGFHKFWGVDRLAPFIASVKGAAPGRPDTAPSETAPSGAAPGPGGDQGHAGGCG
;
A
#
# COMPACT_ATOMS: atom_id res chain seq x y z
N MET A 1 -12.53 -28.61 -5.80
CA MET A 1 -11.48 -27.57 -5.94
C MET A 1 -11.25 -26.96 -4.56
N PRO A 2 -10.00 -26.80 -4.08
CA PRO A 2 -9.74 -26.14 -2.81
C PRO A 2 -10.31 -24.70 -2.85
N ARG A 3 -11.00 -24.28 -1.79
CA ARG A 3 -11.51 -22.92 -1.67
C ARG A 3 -10.30 -21.97 -1.67
N ARG A 4 -10.21 -21.09 -2.67
CA ARG A 4 -9.12 -20.10 -2.77
C ARG A 4 -9.13 -19.23 -1.52
N ASP A 5 -7.93 -18.88 -1.05
CA ASP A 5 -7.75 -17.97 0.08
C ASP A 5 -8.54 -16.67 -0.15
N ARG A 6 -9.46 -16.39 0.78
CA ARG A 6 -10.31 -15.19 0.78
C ARG A 6 -9.86 -14.17 1.82
N THR A 7 -8.71 -14.38 2.44
CA THR A 7 -8.15 -13.41 3.37
C THR A 7 -7.87 -12.11 2.61
N PRO A 8 -8.48 -10.98 2.97
CA PRO A 8 -8.26 -9.72 2.28
C PRO A 8 -6.82 -9.27 2.51
N ARG A 9 -6.16 -8.79 1.45
CA ARG A 9 -4.78 -8.31 1.50
C ARG A 9 -4.71 -6.85 1.13
N PHE A 10 -3.85 -6.11 1.81
CA PHE A 10 -3.49 -4.74 1.48
C PHE A 10 -1.97 -4.64 1.34
N TYR A 11 -1.53 -4.41 0.11
CA TYR A 11 -0.17 -4.04 -0.22
C TYR A 11 0.01 -2.54 -0.08
N PHE A 12 0.91 -2.14 0.81
CA PHE A 12 1.12 -0.75 1.20
C PHE A 12 2.61 -0.40 1.18
N SER A 13 2.92 0.88 1.01
CA SER A 13 4.26 1.41 1.23
C SER A 13 4.23 2.55 2.23
N LEU A 14 5.21 2.60 3.13
CA LEU A 14 5.43 3.72 4.04
C LEU A 14 5.86 4.98 3.27
N ARG A 15 6.41 4.83 2.06
CA ARG A 15 6.72 5.92 1.11
C ARG A 15 5.48 6.54 0.45
N SER A 16 4.38 5.78 0.34
CA SER A 16 3.26 6.15 -0.54
C SER A 16 2.21 7.00 0.19
N PRO A 17 1.94 8.25 -0.26
CA PRO A 17 0.91 9.09 0.35
C PRO A 17 -0.49 8.52 0.13
N TYR A 18 -0.73 7.85 -1.00
CA TYR A 18 -2.01 7.18 -1.25
C TYR A 18 -2.20 5.96 -0.34
N SER A 19 -1.12 5.24 0.01
CA SER A 19 -1.20 4.15 1.00
C SER A 19 -1.53 4.68 2.40
N TRP A 20 -0.95 5.83 2.79
CA TRP A 20 -1.32 6.52 4.03
C TRP A 20 -2.79 6.97 4.04
N LEU A 21 -3.28 7.59 2.96
CA LEU A 21 -4.68 7.99 2.84
C LEU A 21 -5.64 6.79 2.90
N ALA A 22 -5.26 5.66 2.28
CA ALA A 22 -6.04 4.43 2.36
C ALA A 22 -6.01 3.81 3.78
N TYR A 23 -4.84 3.80 4.42
CA TYR A 23 -4.66 3.39 5.82
C TYR A 23 -5.58 4.17 6.75
N ARG A 24 -5.54 5.50 6.67
CA ARG A 24 -6.38 6.41 7.48
C ARG A 24 -7.85 6.07 7.32
N GLN A 25 -8.33 6.03 6.08
CA GLN A 25 -9.74 5.75 5.80
C GLN A 25 -10.17 4.36 6.29
N LEU A 26 -9.33 3.33 6.15
CA LEU A 26 -9.63 2.01 6.69
C LEU A 26 -9.70 2.00 8.22
N ARG A 27 -8.76 2.65 8.89
CA ARG A 27 -8.67 2.65 10.36
C ARG A 27 -9.75 3.49 11.01
N ASP A 28 -10.03 4.66 10.43
CA ASP A 28 -10.99 5.63 10.96
C ASP A 28 -12.44 5.19 10.70
N ASP A 29 -12.75 4.73 9.48
CA ASP A 29 -14.14 4.50 9.05
C ASP A 29 -14.55 3.01 9.04
N HIS A 30 -13.59 2.09 8.93
CA HIS A 30 -13.82 0.65 8.75
C HIS A 30 -12.86 -0.24 9.57
N PRO A 31 -12.76 -0.03 10.90
CA PRO A 31 -11.81 -0.75 11.75
C PRO A 31 -11.99 -2.28 11.69
N GLU A 32 -13.21 -2.78 11.48
CA GLU A 32 -13.51 -4.19 11.28
C GLU A 32 -12.84 -4.77 10.03
N VAL A 33 -12.77 -3.98 8.96
CA VAL A 33 -12.09 -4.37 7.72
C VAL A 33 -10.58 -4.26 7.90
N ALA A 34 -10.10 -3.18 8.52
CA ALA A 34 -8.69 -2.98 8.82
C ALA A 34 -8.08 -4.14 9.63
N ASN A 35 -8.84 -4.66 10.60
CA ASN A 35 -8.43 -5.77 11.46
C ASN A 35 -8.51 -7.15 10.77
N ALA A 36 -9.29 -7.28 9.69
CA ALA A 36 -9.40 -8.52 8.92
C ALA A 36 -8.34 -8.64 7.80
N ILE A 37 -7.64 -7.54 7.48
CA ILE A 37 -6.67 -7.45 6.40
C ILE A 37 -5.33 -8.03 6.79
N THR A 38 -4.73 -8.80 5.90
CA THR A 38 -3.28 -9.07 5.91
C THR A 38 -2.53 -7.92 5.25
N TRP A 39 -1.74 -7.22 6.05
CA TRP A 39 -0.90 -6.11 5.62
C TRP A 39 0.40 -6.64 5.00
N ARG A 40 0.71 -6.21 3.78
CA ARG A 40 1.90 -6.64 3.03
C ARG A 40 2.73 -5.41 2.63
N PRO A 41 3.97 -5.28 3.13
CA PRO A 41 4.81 -4.17 2.72
C PRO A 41 5.23 -4.31 1.25
N PHE A 42 5.35 -3.17 0.58
CA PHE A 42 5.82 -2.98 -0.79
C PHE A 42 6.80 -1.81 -0.78
N TRP A 43 8.02 -2.02 -1.27
CA TRP A 43 9.01 -0.97 -1.41
C TRP A 43 10.00 -1.33 -2.51
N GLU A 44 10.64 -0.30 -3.06
CA GLU A 44 11.76 -0.46 -3.98
C GLU A 44 12.95 -1.01 -3.20
N PRO A 45 13.40 -2.24 -3.51
CA PRO A 45 14.52 -2.82 -2.79
C PRO A 45 15.82 -2.08 -3.09
N ASP A 46 16.70 -1.99 -2.09
CA ASP A 46 18.08 -1.60 -2.30
C ASP A 46 18.83 -2.63 -3.16
N ALA A 47 20.06 -2.32 -3.57
CA ALA A 47 20.85 -3.21 -4.44
C ALA A 47 21.09 -4.61 -3.83
N ARG A 48 21.15 -4.73 -2.51
CA ARG A 48 21.38 -6.00 -1.82
C ARG A 48 20.12 -6.85 -1.84
N SER A 49 18.97 -6.29 -1.44
CA SER A 49 17.67 -6.95 -1.51
C SER A 49 17.29 -7.32 -2.95
N GLN A 50 17.59 -6.45 -3.91
CA GLN A 50 17.34 -6.69 -5.34
C GLN A 50 18.10 -7.93 -5.83
N LEU A 51 19.39 -8.04 -5.51
CA LEU A 51 20.18 -9.22 -5.87
C LEU A 51 19.65 -10.51 -5.21
N MET A 52 19.18 -10.42 -3.96
CA MET A 52 18.56 -11.56 -3.27
C MET A 52 17.25 -11.97 -3.94
N LEU A 53 16.41 -11.01 -4.33
CA LEU A 53 15.15 -11.24 -5.04
C LEU A 53 15.38 -11.93 -6.39
N GLU A 54 16.35 -11.45 -7.17
CA GLU A 54 16.73 -12.04 -8.46
C GLU A 54 17.26 -13.47 -8.31
N ARG A 55 18.09 -13.73 -7.29
CA ARG A 55 18.60 -15.08 -6.97
C ARG A 55 17.48 -16.04 -6.58
N ALA A 56 16.43 -15.54 -5.94
CA ALA A 56 15.24 -16.31 -5.61
C ALA A 56 14.28 -16.49 -6.80
N GLY A 57 14.62 -15.96 -7.98
CA GLY A 57 13.84 -16.11 -9.21
C GLY A 57 12.64 -15.19 -9.33
N GLY A 58 12.57 -14.14 -8.51
CA GLY A 58 11.53 -13.11 -8.59
C GLY A 58 12.04 -11.80 -9.18
N GLY A 59 11.11 -10.91 -9.51
CA GLY A 59 11.39 -9.53 -9.90
C GLY A 59 10.63 -8.54 -9.04
N PHE A 60 11.11 -7.30 -8.97
CA PHE A 60 10.32 -6.20 -8.44
C PHE A 60 9.77 -5.37 -9.62
N PRO A 61 8.44 -5.16 -9.72
CA PRO A 61 7.83 -4.42 -10.82
C PRO A 61 8.05 -2.90 -10.66
N TYR A 62 9.30 -2.47 -10.79
CA TYR A 62 9.68 -1.07 -10.66
C TYR A 62 9.47 -0.30 -11.95
N ALA A 63 8.76 0.83 -11.84
CA ALA A 63 8.75 1.87 -12.85
C ALA A 63 9.18 3.19 -12.18
N ALA A 64 10.31 3.73 -12.63
CA ALA A 64 10.79 5.03 -12.15
C ALA A 64 9.75 6.11 -12.48
N MET A 65 9.28 6.81 -11.45
CA MET A 65 8.26 7.84 -11.60
C MET A 65 8.84 9.08 -12.32
N SER A 66 8.17 9.56 -13.35
CA SER A 66 8.55 10.81 -14.01
C SER A 66 8.34 12.02 -13.10
N ARG A 67 9.15 13.07 -13.26
CA ARG A 67 8.99 14.32 -12.51
C ARG A 67 7.58 14.92 -12.67
N ALA A 68 7.01 14.87 -13.87
CA ALA A 68 5.67 15.39 -14.13
C ALA A 68 4.60 14.64 -13.31
N LYS A 69 4.70 13.32 -13.27
CA LYS A 69 3.81 12.45 -12.48
C LYS A 69 3.96 12.71 -10.99
N HIS A 70 5.19 12.85 -10.50
CA HIS A 70 5.44 13.19 -9.11
C HIS A 70 4.77 14.53 -8.71
N LEU A 71 4.92 15.58 -9.52
CA LEU A 71 4.28 16.88 -9.26
C LEU A 71 2.75 16.79 -9.26
N TYR A 72 2.17 15.98 -10.14
CA TYR A 72 0.73 15.73 -10.15
C TYR A 72 0.26 15.07 -8.85
N ILE A 73 0.95 14.01 -8.39
CA ILE A 73 0.63 13.31 -7.14
C ILE A 73 0.64 14.28 -5.95
N LEU A 74 1.63 15.17 -5.87
CA LEU A 74 1.68 16.18 -4.81
C LEU A 74 0.45 17.10 -4.81
N GLN A 75 -0.01 17.51 -5.99
CA GLN A 75 -1.23 18.33 -6.10
C GLN A 75 -2.48 17.53 -5.73
N ASP A 76 -2.54 16.28 -6.17
CA ASP A 76 -3.70 15.41 -5.95
C ASP A 76 -3.87 15.02 -4.48
N VAL A 77 -2.80 14.58 -3.83
CA VAL A 77 -2.82 14.27 -2.41
C VAL A 77 -3.16 15.52 -1.59
N ARG A 78 -2.75 16.73 -2.00
CA ARG A 78 -3.20 17.98 -1.35
C ARG A 78 -4.72 18.16 -1.41
N ARG A 79 -5.35 17.88 -2.57
CA ARG A 79 -6.82 17.94 -2.71
C ARG A 79 -7.49 16.93 -1.79
N LEU A 80 -7.04 15.68 -1.82
CA LEU A 80 -7.58 14.61 -0.97
C LEU A 80 -7.41 14.91 0.52
N CYS A 81 -6.27 15.45 0.93
CA CYS A 81 -6.07 15.89 2.31
C CYS A 81 -7.03 17.01 2.69
N ALA A 82 -7.22 18.02 1.83
CA ALA A 82 -8.15 19.12 2.09
C ALA A 82 -9.60 18.64 2.23
N GLU A 83 -10.05 17.73 1.36
CA GLU A 83 -11.37 17.09 1.44
C GLU A 83 -11.59 16.34 2.76
N ARG A 84 -10.52 15.79 3.34
CA ARG A 84 -10.53 14.99 4.57
C ARG A 84 -10.14 15.78 5.83
N GLY A 85 -9.90 17.09 5.72
CA GLY A 85 -9.45 17.91 6.84
C GLY A 85 -8.03 17.58 7.36
N LEU A 86 -7.21 16.89 6.57
CA LEU A 86 -5.84 16.51 6.93
C LEU A 86 -4.85 17.64 6.59
N LYS A 87 -3.82 17.80 7.42
CA LYS A 87 -2.73 18.78 7.24
C LYS A 87 -1.41 18.05 6.99
N PRO A 88 -1.06 17.73 5.73
CA PRO A 88 0.15 16.97 5.45
C PRO A 88 1.40 17.84 5.61
N ALA A 89 2.44 17.27 6.23
CA ALA A 89 3.81 17.74 6.17
C ALA A 89 4.56 16.92 5.11
N TRP A 90 5.13 17.61 4.11
CA TRP A 90 5.82 16.95 3.00
C TRP A 90 7.27 16.64 3.39
N PRO A 91 7.65 15.36 3.51
CA PRO A 91 9.04 15.00 3.79
C PRO A 91 9.93 15.33 2.59
N VAL A 92 11.21 15.60 2.86
CA VAL A 92 12.23 15.78 1.83
C VAL A 92 13.12 14.55 1.82
N ASP A 93 12.91 13.67 0.85
CA ASP A 93 13.75 12.50 0.64
C ASP A 93 14.98 12.92 -0.20
N ARG A 94 16.19 12.86 0.37
CA ARG A 94 17.45 13.14 -0.35
C ARG A 94 18.02 11.87 -0.99
N ASP A 95 18.33 10.90 -0.14
CA ASP A 95 18.90 9.60 -0.52
C ASP A 95 18.16 8.49 0.25
N PRO A 96 16.88 8.21 -0.09
CA PRO A 96 16.05 7.35 0.73
C PRO A 96 16.49 5.88 0.64
N VAL A 97 16.52 5.22 1.80
CA VAL A 97 16.73 3.78 1.95
C VAL A 97 15.45 3.17 2.53
N TRP A 98 14.57 2.65 1.66
CA TRP A 98 13.25 2.19 2.07
C TRP A 98 13.27 0.92 2.92
N GLU A 99 14.37 0.18 2.90
CA GLU A 99 14.63 -0.96 3.77
C GLU A 99 14.51 -0.59 5.24
N VAL A 100 15.00 0.59 5.63
CA VAL A 100 14.99 1.06 7.03
C VAL A 100 13.58 1.02 7.62
N PRO A 101 12.57 1.72 7.08
CA PRO A 101 11.22 1.69 7.65
C PRO A 101 10.48 0.37 7.38
N HIS A 102 10.70 -0.32 6.26
CA HIS A 102 9.91 -1.51 5.92
C HIS A 102 10.40 -2.79 6.60
N LEU A 103 11.71 -2.94 6.83
CA LEU A 103 12.24 -4.05 7.62
C LEU A 103 12.01 -3.82 9.11
N ALA A 104 12.07 -2.56 9.59
CA ALA A 104 11.66 -2.23 10.95
C ALA A 104 10.18 -2.56 11.22
N HIS A 105 9.31 -2.43 10.21
CA HIS A 105 7.92 -2.89 10.31
C HIS A 105 7.84 -4.41 10.55
N LEU A 106 8.67 -5.22 9.87
CA LEU A 106 8.71 -6.67 10.11
C LEU A 106 9.19 -6.99 11.53
N ALA A 107 10.19 -6.27 12.03
CA ALA A 107 10.62 -6.38 13.43
C ALA A 107 9.51 -6.00 14.41
N ALA A 108 8.76 -4.93 14.14
CA ALA A 108 7.61 -4.53 14.97
C ALA A 108 6.47 -5.56 14.94
N VAL A 109 6.30 -6.28 13.82
CA VAL A 109 5.33 -7.40 13.72
C VAL A 109 5.73 -8.55 14.64
N ASP A 110 7.01 -8.87 14.77
CA ASP A 110 7.49 -9.91 15.70
C ASP A 110 7.14 -9.57 17.16
N GLU A 111 7.19 -8.28 17.49
CA GLU A 111 6.83 -7.72 18.80
C GLU A 111 5.31 -7.51 18.97
N GLY A 112 4.50 -7.88 17.98
CA GLY A 112 3.05 -7.75 18.03
C GLY A 112 2.52 -6.31 17.89
N LYS A 113 3.35 -5.35 17.48
CA LYS A 113 3.00 -3.91 17.32
C LYS A 113 3.07 -3.41 15.87
N GLY A 114 2.92 -4.31 14.90
CA GLY A 114 2.95 -3.97 13.48
C GLY A 114 1.99 -2.84 13.10
N PRO A 115 0.69 -2.89 13.48
CA PRO A 115 -0.27 -1.82 13.20
C PRO A 115 0.10 -0.47 13.82
N GLU A 116 0.49 -0.46 15.10
CA GLU A 116 0.89 0.73 15.84
C GLU A 116 2.16 1.36 15.24
N PHE A 117 3.10 0.52 14.80
CA PHE A 117 4.29 0.96 14.08
C PHE A 117 3.94 1.63 12.76
N VAL A 118 3.07 1.03 11.94
CA VAL A 118 2.61 1.63 10.68
C VAL A 118 1.93 2.97 10.93
N GLU A 119 1.04 3.04 11.93
CA GLU A 119 0.36 4.28 12.33
C GLU A 119 1.36 5.39 12.65
N ARG A 120 2.32 5.06 13.52
CA ARG A 120 3.28 6.02 14.05
C ARG A 120 4.29 6.48 13.00
N VAL A 121 4.76 5.58 12.14
CA VAL A 121 5.66 5.92 11.02
C VAL A 121 4.94 6.76 9.97
N TYR A 122 3.68 6.45 9.65
CA TYR A 122 2.89 7.29 8.76
C TYR A 122 2.71 8.70 9.32
N ARG A 123 2.43 8.83 10.62
CA ARG A 123 2.38 10.13 11.28
C ARG A 123 3.71 10.86 11.22
N ALA A 124 4.82 10.17 11.53
CA ALA A 124 6.17 10.73 11.46
C ALA A 124 6.46 11.31 10.07
N ARG A 125 6.12 10.57 9.02
CA ARG A 125 6.39 10.98 7.64
C ARG A 125 5.45 12.07 7.15
N TRP A 126 4.14 11.84 7.26
CA TRP A 126 3.12 12.62 6.54
C TRP A 126 2.47 13.72 7.36
N GLU A 127 2.60 13.70 8.68
CA GLU A 127 2.05 14.72 9.57
C GLU A 127 3.17 15.55 10.24
N GLU A 128 4.32 14.91 10.51
CA GLU A 128 5.48 15.55 11.14
C GLU A 128 6.60 15.90 10.14
N GLY A 129 6.57 15.36 8.91
CA GLY A 129 7.55 15.65 7.86
C GLY A 129 8.96 15.07 8.12
N ARG A 130 9.07 14.07 9.00
CA ARG A 130 10.33 13.44 9.40
C ARG A 130 10.83 12.46 8.35
N ASP A 131 12.14 12.32 8.29
CA ASP A 131 12.81 11.33 7.43
C ASP A 131 12.78 9.95 8.08
N ILE A 132 11.88 9.09 7.60
CA ILE A 132 11.73 7.71 8.08
C ILE A 132 12.75 6.74 7.48
N CYS A 133 13.60 7.18 6.55
CA CYS A 133 14.75 6.39 6.08
C CYS A 133 15.97 6.55 7.00
N ALA A 134 15.92 7.46 7.97
CA ALA A 134 16.95 7.60 8.98
C ALA A 134 16.74 6.58 10.12
N PRO A 135 17.73 5.73 10.45
CA PRO A 135 17.64 4.80 11.59
C PRO A 135 17.30 5.48 12.92
N ALA A 136 17.78 6.71 13.14
CA ALA A 136 17.47 7.49 14.34
C ALA A 136 15.97 7.82 14.47
N THR A 137 15.29 8.16 13.36
CA THR A 137 13.84 8.37 13.36
C THR A 137 13.10 7.09 13.73
N ILE A 138 13.56 5.94 13.23
CA ILE A 138 12.98 4.64 13.56
C ILE A 138 13.22 4.26 15.03
N ALA A 139 14.40 4.55 15.58
CA ALA A 139 14.69 4.38 17.01
C ALA A 139 13.73 5.21 17.88
N GLU A 140 13.53 6.49 17.56
CA GLU A 140 12.60 7.37 18.27
C GLU A 140 11.15 6.83 18.21
N VAL A 141 10.70 6.37 17.04
CA VAL A 141 9.39 5.72 16.88
C VAL A 141 9.29 4.43 17.72
N ALA A 142 10.34 3.62 17.74
CA ALA A 142 10.40 2.40 18.55
C ALA A 142 10.30 2.72 20.05
N ALA A 143 11.03 3.73 20.53
CA ALA A 143 11.01 4.18 21.91
C ALA A 143 9.60 4.61 22.35
N GLU A 144 8.91 5.43 21.53
CA GLU A 144 7.55 5.88 21.79
C GLU A 144 6.55 4.73 21.88
N LEU A 145 6.79 3.65 21.12
CA LEU A 145 5.95 2.45 21.14
C LEU A 145 6.38 1.44 22.19
N GLY A 146 7.48 1.65 22.93
CA GLY A 146 8.06 0.66 23.84
C GLY A 146 8.48 -0.62 23.10
N LEU A 147 9.18 -0.45 21.97
CA LEU A 147 9.80 -1.49 21.15
C LEU A 147 11.34 -1.42 21.31
N PRO A 148 12.07 -2.52 21.03
CA PRO A 148 13.54 -2.53 21.11
C PRO A 148 14.17 -1.60 20.06
N GLU A 149 14.59 -0.41 20.49
CA GLU A 149 15.08 0.68 19.64
C GLU A 149 16.19 0.23 18.68
N ASP A 150 17.24 -0.41 19.20
CA ASP A 150 18.39 -0.88 18.42
C ASP A 150 18.00 -1.93 17.37
N ARG A 151 17.06 -2.82 17.70
CA ARG A 151 16.58 -3.86 16.77
C ARG A 151 15.84 -3.22 15.60
N LEU A 152 14.97 -2.24 15.86
CA LEU A 152 14.20 -1.59 14.81
C LEU A 152 15.07 -0.64 13.98
N ALA A 153 15.96 0.12 14.61
CA ALA A 153 16.88 1.02 13.91
C ALA A 153 17.89 0.26 13.04
N GLY A 154 18.38 -0.89 13.51
CA GLY A 154 19.30 -1.77 12.78
C GLY A 154 18.63 -2.78 11.83
N ALA A 155 17.30 -2.74 11.68
CA ALA A 155 16.56 -3.75 10.94
C ALA A 155 16.98 -3.91 9.46
N ALA A 156 17.54 -2.85 8.86
CA ALA A 156 18.04 -2.90 7.48
C ALA A 156 19.34 -3.69 7.31
N ASP A 157 20.12 -3.81 8.39
CA ASP A 157 21.40 -4.52 8.42
C ASP A 157 21.26 -5.96 8.93
N ASP A 158 20.07 -6.33 9.43
CA ASP A 158 19.73 -7.68 9.89
C ASP A 158 19.43 -8.61 8.69
N ASP A 159 20.22 -9.67 8.57
CA ASP A 159 20.15 -10.62 7.46
C ASP A 159 18.85 -11.43 7.46
N GLU A 160 18.33 -11.80 8.63
CA GLU A 160 17.08 -12.58 8.76
C GLU A 160 15.87 -11.72 8.37
N LEU A 161 15.83 -10.47 8.83
CA LEU A 161 14.78 -9.53 8.44
C LEU A 161 14.83 -9.23 6.94
N ARG A 162 16.03 -9.13 6.36
CA ARG A 162 16.20 -8.93 4.92
C ARG A 162 15.72 -10.12 4.10
N GLU A 163 16.02 -11.34 4.51
CA GLU A 163 15.47 -12.56 3.89
C GLU A 163 13.93 -12.55 3.92
N ARG A 164 13.33 -12.24 5.07
CA ARG A 164 11.87 -12.09 5.20
C ARG A 164 11.31 -10.95 4.34
N GLY A 165 12.09 -9.88 4.19
CA GLY A 165 11.75 -8.78 3.29
C GLY A 165 11.69 -9.23 1.84
N VAL A 166 12.69 -10.00 1.39
CA VAL A 166 12.71 -10.60 0.05
C VAL A 166 11.52 -11.54 -0.15
N GLU A 167 11.16 -12.36 0.85
CA GLU A 167 9.94 -13.18 0.79
C GLU A 167 8.66 -12.35 0.65
N ALA A 168 8.58 -11.19 1.32
CA ALA A 168 7.45 -10.28 1.17
C ALA A 168 7.37 -9.70 -0.25
N LEU A 169 8.51 -9.34 -0.85
CA LEU A 169 8.59 -8.84 -2.23
C LEU A 169 8.34 -9.94 -3.27
N LEU A 170 8.73 -11.19 -3.02
CA LEU A 170 8.34 -12.33 -3.86
C LEU A 170 6.81 -12.50 -3.91
N ARG A 171 6.11 -12.22 -2.79
CA ARG A 171 4.64 -12.22 -2.77
C ARG A 171 4.03 -11.04 -3.52
N VAL A 172 4.73 -9.90 -3.63
CA VAL A 172 4.32 -8.78 -4.48
C VAL A 172 4.31 -9.23 -5.94
N ASP A 173 5.40 -9.86 -6.38
CA ASP A 173 5.55 -10.37 -7.74
C ASP A 173 4.53 -11.47 -8.06
N ALA A 174 4.42 -12.47 -7.17
CA ALA A 174 3.49 -13.59 -7.35
C ALA A 174 2.01 -13.16 -7.40
N ASP A 175 1.63 -12.14 -6.63
CA ASP A 175 0.27 -11.59 -6.68
C ASP A 175 0.09 -10.55 -7.81
N GLY A 176 1.13 -10.25 -8.59
CA GLY A 176 1.11 -9.32 -9.72
C GLY A 176 0.79 -7.88 -9.29
N VAL A 177 1.34 -7.46 -8.16
CA VAL A 177 1.18 -6.12 -7.60
C VAL A 177 2.24 -5.19 -8.17
N PHE A 178 1.83 -4.17 -8.90
CA PHE A 178 2.73 -3.28 -9.64
C PHE A 178 2.80 -1.84 -9.09
N GLY A 179 2.15 -1.60 -7.95
CA GLY A 179 2.09 -0.29 -7.31
C GLY A 179 1.18 -0.33 -6.09
N VAL A 180 1.12 0.76 -5.34
CA VAL A 180 0.37 0.83 -4.07
C VAL A 180 -0.39 2.15 -3.90
N PRO A 181 -1.52 2.17 -3.17
CA PRO A 181 -2.13 1.04 -2.45
C PRO A 181 -2.75 0.02 -3.40
N PHE A 182 -2.64 -1.26 -3.05
CA PHE A 182 -3.22 -2.36 -3.83
C PHE A 182 -3.89 -3.37 -2.92
N PHE A 183 -5.11 -3.76 -3.25
CA PHE A 183 -5.93 -4.63 -2.43
C PHE A 183 -6.33 -5.88 -3.21
N ILE A 184 -6.40 -7.01 -2.51
CA ILE A 184 -6.81 -8.29 -3.09
C ILE A 184 -7.82 -8.95 -2.17
N HIS A 185 -8.93 -9.44 -2.74
CA HIS A 185 -9.88 -10.29 -2.04
C HIS A 185 -10.35 -11.42 -2.98
N GLY A 186 -9.91 -12.64 -2.71
CA GLY A 186 -10.17 -13.80 -3.57
C GLY A 186 -9.50 -13.65 -4.94
N PHE A 187 -10.30 -13.48 -6.00
CA PHE A 187 -9.81 -13.25 -7.36
C PHE A 187 -9.81 -11.77 -7.77
N HIS A 188 -10.43 -10.90 -6.97
CA HIS A 188 -10.56 -9.48 -7.30
C HIS A 188 -9.34 -8.71 -6.82
N LYS A 189 -8.84 -7.84 -7.70
CA LYS A 189 -7.72 -6.93 -7.47
C LYS A 189 -8.21 -5.49 -7.61
N PHE A 190 -7.76 -4.62 -6.72
CA PHE A 190 -8.15 -3.21 -6.64
C PHE A 190 -6.91 -2.37 -6.47
N TRP A 191 -6.64 -1.45 -7.39
CA TRP A 191 -5.44 -0.61 -7.33
C TRP A 191 -5.83 0.85 -7.23
N GLY A 192 -5.18 1.58 -6.33
CA GLY A 192 -5.43 2.99 -6.07
C GLY A 192 -6.39 3.22 -4.89
N VAL A 193 -6.24 4.38 -4.25
CA VAL A 193 -7.10 4.78 -3.13
C VAL A 193 -8.56 4.99 -3.57
N ASP A 194 -8.77 5.32 -4.84
CA ASP A 194 -10.08 5.44 -5.50
C ASP A 194 -10.80 4.08 -5.68
N ARG A 195 -10.09 2.96 -5.50
CA ARG A 195 -10.68 1.61 -5.50
C ARG A 195 -10.82 1.01 -4.09
N LEU A 196 -10.59 1.81 -3.05
CA LEU A 196 -10.77 1.37 -1.66
C LEU A 196 -12.23 1.05 -1.33
N ALA A 197 -13.19 1.89 -1.75
CA ALA A 197 -14.62 1.67 -1.52
C ALA A 197 -15.15 0.34 -2.09
N PRO A 198 -14.91 -0.02 -3.37
CA PRO A 198 -15.34 -1.33 -3.88
C PRO A 198 -14.59 -2.51 -3.24
N PHE A 199 -13.34 -2.33 -2.81
CA PHE A 199 -12.64 -3.35 -2.03
C PHE A 199 -13.33 -3.61 -0.69
N ILE A 200 -13.63 -2.56 0.09
CA ILE A 200 -14.37 -2.65 1.37
C ILE A 200 -15.71 -3.34 1.17
N ALA A 201 -16.47 -2.95 0.14
CA ALA A 201 -17.75 -3.57 -0.20
C ALA A 201 -17.58 -5.08 -0.43
N SER A 202 -16.55 -5.48 -1.17
CA SER A 202 -16.26 -6.90 -1.41
C SER A 202 -15.98 -7.68 -0.11
N VAL A 203 -15.25 -7.08 0.84
CA VAL A 203 -14.91 -7.71 2.13
C VAL A 203 -16.16 -7.86 3.01
N LYS A 204 -17.03 -6.85 3.01
CA LYS A 204 -18.31 -6.88 3.73
C LYS A 204 -19.36 -7.83 3.13
N GLY A 205 -19.05 -8.49 2.01
CA GLY A 205 -19.96 -9.41 1.34
C GLY A 205 -21.03 -8.73 0.49
N ALA A 206 -20.91 -7.42 0.24
CA ALA A 206 -21.69 -6.76 -0.80
C ALA A 206 -21.13 -7.19 -2.16
N ALA A 207 -21.98 -7.63 -3.08
CA ALA A 207 -21.56 -7.85 -4.47
C ALA A 207 -20.93 -6.55 -5.00
N PRO A 208 -19.77 -6.59 -5.68
CA PRO A 208 -19.20 -5.39 -6.26
C PRO A 208 -20.26 -4.78 -7.20
N GLY A 209 -20.72 -3.58 -6.85
CA GLY A 209 -21.87 -2.95 -7.51
C GLY A 209 -21.67 -2.91 -9.02
N ARG A 210 -22.60 -3.50 -9.76
CA ARG A 210 -22.80 -3.14 -11.16
C ARG A 210 -23.12 -1.64 -11.16
N PRO A 211 -22.51 -0.80 -12.00
CA PRO A 211 -22.95 0.59 -12.09
C PRO A 211 -24.46 0.61 -12.38
N ASP A 212 -25.21 1.33 -11.56
CA ASP A 212 -26.63 1.57 -11.77
C ASP A 212 -26.79 2.40 -13.04
N THR A 213 -27.03 1.71 -14.14
CA THR A 213 -27.66 2.31 -15.32
C THR A 213 -28.97 1.58 -15.57
N ALA A 214 -30.02 2.09 -14.95
CA ALA A 214 -31.36 2.01 -15.52
C ALA A 214 -31.97 3.41 -15.50
N PRO A 215 -32.39 3.88 -16.68
CA PRO A 215 -33.77 4.29 -16.80
C PRO A 215 -34.56 3.24 -17.58
N SER A 216 -35.75 2.92 -17.07
CA SER A 216 -36.75 2.05 -17.66
C SER A 216 -37.30 2.60 -18.98
N GLU A 217 -37.32 1.72 -20.00
CA GLU A 217 -38.24 1.59 -21.17
C GLU A 217 -38.42 2.83 -22.08
N THR A 218 -38.28 2.78 -23.42
CA THR A 218 -38.70 1.80 -24.44
C THR A 218 -37.93 2.02 -25.75
N ALA A 219 -37.50 0.98 -26.49
CA ALA A 219 -37.33 1.03 -27.95
C ALA A 219 -37.08 -0.38 -28.56
N PRO A 220 -37.48 -0.63 -29.82
CA PRO A 220 -37.51 -1.96 -30.43
C PRO A 220 -36.16 -2.43 -30.99
N SER A 221 -36.10 -3.75 -31.17
CA SER A 221 -35.09 -4.59 -31.83
C SER A 221 -34.22 -3.91 -32.91
N GLY A 222 -32.89 -4.00 -32.72
CA GLY A 222 -31.94 -4.00 -33.83
C GLY A 222 -30.57 -3.42 -33.47
N ALA A 223 -29.58 -4.29 -33.21
CA ALA A 223 -28.14 -4.15 -33.52
C ALA A 223 -27.29 -4.96 -32.51
N ALA A 224 -26.38 -5.77 -33.04
CA ALA A 224 -25.42 -6.54 -32.26
C ALA A 224 -24.37 -5.63 -31.59
N PRO A 225 -23.92 -5.90 -30.35
CA PRO A 225 -22.79 -5.18 -29.79
C PRO A 225 -21.47 -5.89 -30.15
N GLY A 226 -20.56 -5.15 -30.79
CA GLY A 226 -19.15 -5.48 -30.87
C GLY A 226 -18.46 -5.40 -29.49
N PRO A 227 -17.19 -5.82 -29.38
CA PRO A 227 -16.50 -5.93 -28.09
C PRO A 227 -16.35 -4.55 -27.44
N GLY A 228 -16.95 -4.42 -26.25
CA GLY A 228 -16.88 -3.21 -25.43
C GLY A 228 -15.47 -2.97 -24.92
N GLY A 229 -14.92 -1.81 -25.29
CA GLY A 229 -13.66 -1.31 -24.78
C GLY A 229 -13.76 -0.91 -23.31
N ASP A 230 -12.68 -1.22 -22.58
CA ASP A 230 -12.42 -0.81 -21.21
C ASP A 230 -12.37 0.72 -21.13
N GLN A 231 -13.33 1.33 -20.42
CA GLN A 231 -13.29 2.74 -20.02
C GLN A 231 -12.82 2.88 -18.56
N GLY A 232 -11.85 2.07 -18.16
CA GLY A 232 -11.10 2.26 -16.92
C GLY A 232 -10.31 3.55 -16.96
N HIS A 233 -10.80 4.57 -16.24
CA HIS A 233 -10.03 5.77 -15.93
C HIS A 233 -8.81 5.37 -15.09
N ALA A 234 -7.61 5.53 -15.65
CA ALA A 234 -6.33 5.19 -15.01
C ALA A 234 -6.00 6.23 -13.91
N GLY A 235 -6.55 6.03 -12.72
CA GLY A 235 -6.23 6.80 -11.51
C GLY A 235 -5.01 6.30 -10.73
N GLY A 236 -4.34 5.25 -11.22
CA GLY A 236 -3.18 4.69 -10.54
C GLY A 236 -1.87 5.24 -11.09
N CYS A 237 -1.06 5.78 -10.20
CA CYS A 237 0.30 6.19 -10.52
C CYS A 237 1.25 5.00 -10.32
N GLY A 238 1.58 4.26 -11.39
CA GLY A 238 2.81 3.42 -11.40
C GLY A 238 4.08 4.24 -11.62
#